data_AF-A0A0Q9J2W2-F1
#
_entry.id   AF-A0A0Q9J2W2-F1
#
_cell.length_a   1.000
_cell.length_b   1.000
_cell.length_c   1.000
_cell.angle_alpha   90.00
_cell.angle_beta   90.00
_cell.angle_gamma   90.00
#
_symmetry.space_group_name_H-M   'P 1'
#
loop_
_entity.id
_entity.type
_entity.pdbx_description
1 polymer ?
#
loop_
_entity_poly.entity_id
_entity_poly.type
_entity_poly.pdbx_seq_one_letter_code
_entity_poly.pdbx_strand_id
1 'polypeptide(L)'
;MTDTSKPATSNTAKGKSYEGFTAEERAAMRERAKELKASASRAEAEQAVLDAIAEMPESDRVLAERLHAIITANAPELEPRLWYGQPAYAKSGKVVCFFQNAGKFKTRYATLGFNDPANLDEGSMWPTAFALTALTDDDEKRIAALVKRAVS
;
A
#
# COMPACT_ATOMS: atom_id res chain seq x y z
N MET A 1 -25.50 52.11 43.54
CA MET A 1 -25.55 50.80 42.87
C MET A 1 -25.08 50.99 41.45
N THR A 2 -24.11 50.18 41.07
CA THR A 2 -23.21 50.25 39.91
C THR A 2 -23.93 50.13 38.57
N ASP A 3 -23.81 51.15 37.71
CA ASP A 3 -24.12 51.03 36.28
C ASP A 3 -22.84 50.59 35.56
N THR A 4 -22.89 49.38 34.99
CA THR A 4 -21.71 48.61 34.60
C THR A 4 -21.48 48.74 33.10
N SER A 5 -20.36 49.35 32.74
CA SER A 5 -19.81 49.31 31.38
C SER A 5 -19.41 47.87 31.00
N LYS A 6 -19.77 47.40 29.80
CA LYS A 6 -19.18 46.20 29.19
C LYS A 6 -19.00 46.38 27.67
N PRO A 7 -17.82 46.05 27.12
CA PRO A 7 -17.43 46.46 25.77
C PRO A 7 -17.91 45.49 24.68
N ALA A 8 -18.14 46.03 23.49
CA ALA A 8 -18.31 45.29 22.25
C ALA A 8 -17.02 44.51 21.94
N THR A 9 -17.12 43.18 21.84
CA THR A 9 -16.00 42.36 21.34
C THR A 9 -16.37 41.87 19.95
N SER A 10 -15.67 42.41 18.96
CA SER A 10 -15.71 42.02 17.56
C SER A 10 -15.27 40.56 17.42
N ASN A 11 -16.18 39.73 16.91
CA ASN A 11 -15.92 38.33 16.63
C ASN A 11 -15.05 38.25 15.36
N THR A 12 -13.73 38.26 15.52
CA THR A 12 -12.79 38.04 14.41
C THR A 12 -12.85 36.56 14.02
N ALA A 13 -13.55 36.28 12.92
CA ALA A 13 -13.51 34.99 12.26
C ALA A 13 -12.06 34.68 11.85
N LYS A 14 -11.40 33.80 12.61
CA LYS A 14 -10.12 33.20 12.25
C LYS A 14 -10.28 32.55 10.88
N GLY A 15 -9.67 33.14 9.85
CA GLY A 15 -9.62 32.56 8.52
C GLY A 15 -9.07 31.14 8.61
N LYS A 16 -9.85 30.16 8.12
CA LYS A 16 -9.37 28.80 7.91
C LYS A 16 -8.27 28.86 6.85
N SER A 17 -7.01 28.81 7.28
CA SER A 17 -5.91 28.47 6.38
C SER A 17 -6.14 27.03 5.93
N TYR A 18 -6.42 26.84 4.65
CA TYR A 18 -6.43 25.52 4.04
C TYR A 18 -4.96 25.10 3.95
N GLU A 19 -4.51 24.21 4.83
CA GLU A 19 -3.21 23.55 4.65
C GLU A 19 -3.32 22.72 3.37
N GLY A 20 -2.60 23.14 2.32
CA GLY A 20 -2.51 22.35 1.09
C GLY A 20 -1.88 20.98 1.35
N PHE A 21 -2.04 20.06 0.41
CA PHE A 21 -1.52 18.69 0.53
C PHE A 21 -0.05 18.66 0.98
N THR A 22 0.25 17.76 1.91
CA THR A 22 1.60 17.42 2.38
C THR A 22 2.50 16.91 1.23
N ALA A 23 3.80 16.82 1.47
CA ALA A 23 4.73 16.32 0.46
C ALA A 23 4.41 14.86 0.07
N GLU A 24 4.02 14.07 1.07
CA GLU A 24 3.61 12.69 0.98
C GLU A 24 2.29 12.55 0.21
N GLU A 25 1.28 13.38 0.51
CA GLU A 25 0.01 13.37 -0.23
C GLU A 25 0.21 13.80 -1.68
N ARG A 26 1.06 14.80 -1.95
CA ARG A 26 1.42 15.18 -3.33
C ARG A 26 2.17 14.07 -4.05
N ALA A 27 3.03 13.33 -3.34
CA ALA A 27 3.72 12.17 -3.91
C ALA A 27 2.71 11.07 -4.24
N ALA A 28 1.82 10.72 -3.31
CA ALA A 28 0.76 9.73 -3.51
C ALA A 28 -0.19 10.11 -4.65
N MET A 29 -0.55 11.39 -4.80
CA MET A 29 -1.35 11.87 -5.94
C MET A 29 -0.61 11.73 -7.27
N ARG A 30 0.68 12.08 -7.31
CA ARG A 30 1.51 11.93 -8.52
C ARG A 30 1.70 10.45 -8.88
N GLU A 31 1.89 9.60 -7.90
CA GLU A 31 1.98 8.14 -8.09
C GLU A 31 0.67 7.59 -8.63
N ARG A 32 -0.48 7.96 -8.04
CA ARG A 32 -1.79 7.59 -8.59
C ARG A 32 -2.00 8.06 -10.03
N ALA A 33 -1.55 9.28 -10.36
CA ALA A 33 -1.63 9.80 -11.72
C ALA A 33 -0.72 9.03 -12.70
N LYS A 34 0.47 8.61 -12.26
CA LYS A 34 1.37 7.73 -13.02
C LYS A 34 0.77 6.33 -13.19
N GLU A 35 0.18 5.77 -12.15
CA GLU A 35 -0.52 4.47 -12.15
C GLU A 35 -1.64 4.44 -13.19
N LEU A 36 -2.45 5.51 -13.29
CA LEU A 36 -3.50 5.63 -14.30
C LEU A 36 -2.96 5.72 -15.74
N LYS A 37 -1.68 6.09 -15.91
CA LYS A 37 -1.04 6.26 -17.22
C LYS A 37 -0.20 5.04 -17.64
N ALA A 38 0.29 4.24 -16.68
CA ALA A 38 1.25 3.16 -16.91
C ALA A 38 0.64 1.84 -17.41
N SER A 39 -0.69 1.67 -17.43
CA SER A 39 -1.31 0.40 -17.82
C SER A 39 -1.64 0.33 -19.32
N ALA A 40 -0.64 0.15 -20.19
CA ALA A 40 -0.84 -0.19 -21.60
C ALA A 40 -0.67 -1.70 -21.88
N SER A 41 0.17 -2.39 -21.10
CA SER A 41 0.34 -3.85 -21.13
C SER A 41 0.76 -4.43 -19.77
N ARG A 42 0.58 -5.74 -19.58
CA ARG A 42 1.02 -6.45 -18.36
C ARG A 42 2.52 -6.32 -18.12
N ALA A 43 3.33 -6.41 -19.18
CA ALA A 43 4.79 -6.33 -19.09
C ALA A 43 5.27 -4.95 -18.62
N GLU A 44 4.65 -3.86 -19.10
CA GLU A 44 4.97 -2.50 -18.63
C GLU A 44 4.55 -2.30 -17.17
N ALA A 45 3.40 -2.85 -16.77
CA ALA A 45 2.94 -2.78 -15.39
C ALA A 45 3.85 -3.59 -14.44
N GLU A 46 4.33 -4.75 -14.88
CA GLU A 46 5.31 -5.56 -14.17
C GLU A 46 6.67 -4.86 -14.07
N GLN A 47 7.16 -4.25 -15.16
CA GLN A 47 8.39 -3.46 -15.12
C GLN A 47 8.27 -2.28 -14.16
N ALA A 48 7.12 -1.58 -14.13
CA ALA A 48 6.90 -0.49 -13.19
C ALA A 48 6.93 -0.95 -11.72
N VAL A 49 6.45 -2.18 -11.43
CA VAL A 49 6.59 -2.80 -10.11
C VAL A 49 8.05 -3.08 -9.79
N LEU A 50 8.80 -3.68 -10.73
CA LEU A 50 10.22 -3.97 -10.55
C LEU A 50 11.06 -2.69 -10.33
N ASP A 51 10.78 -1.63 -11.08
CA ASP A 51 11.44 -0.33 -10.93
C ASP A 51 11.17 0.26 -9.53
N ALA A 52 9.91 0.22 -9.06
CA ALA A 52 9.57 0.68 -7.72
C ALA A 52 10.24 -0.15 -6.61
N ILE A 53 10.42 -1.46 -6.83
CA ILE A 53 11.17 -2.34 -5.92
C ILE A 53 12.64 -1.93 -5.89
N ALA A 54 13.25 -1.65 -7.04
CA ALA A 54 14.66 -1.27 -7.15
C ALA A 54 14.98 0.05 -6.40
N GLU A 55 14.03 0.99 -6.33
CA GLU A 55 14.14 2.26 -5.60
C GLU A 55 14.05 2.11 -4.06
N MET A 56 13.68 0.94 -3.54
CA MET A 56 13.54 0.73 -2.09
C MET A 56 14.89 0.62 -1.38
N PRO A 57 14.95 0.97 -0.07
CA PRO A 57 16.09 0.61 0.77
C PRO A 57 16.33 -0.91 0.74
N GLU A 58 17.60 -1.32 0.84
CA GLU A 58 18.01 -2.72 0.69
C GLU A 58 17.19 -3.70 1.55
N SER A 59 16.92 -3.34 2.81
CA SER A 59 16.14 -4.17 3.74
C SER A 59 14.71 -4.46 3.26
N ASP A 60 14.08 -3.49 2.58
CA ASP A 60 12.75 -3.66 2.02
C ASP A 60 12.82 -4.32 0.63
N ARG A 61 13.81 -3.95 -0.18
CA ARG A 61 13.98 -4.43 -1.55
C ARG A 61 14.10 -5.95 -1.62
N VAL A 62 14.95 -6.55 -0.78
CA VAL A 62 15.16 -8.01 -0.77
C VAL A 62 13.86 -8.76 -0.44
N LEU A 63 13.03 -8.22 0.46
CA LEU A 63 11.73 -8.81 0.80
C LEU A 63 10.75 -8.66 -0.36
N ALA A 64 10.71 -7.49 -0.98
CA ALA A 64 9.80 -7.19 -2.09
C ALA A 64 10.11 -8.01 -3.35
N GLU A 65 11.39 -8.19 -3.69
CA GLU A 65 11.84 -9.02 -4.82
C GLU A 65 11.40 -10.48 -4.66
N ARG A 66 11.66 -11.07 -3.48
CA ARG A 66 11.24 -12.45 -3.18
C ARG A 66 9.73 -12.59 -3.19
N LEU A 67 9.01 -11.65 -2.58
CA LEU A 67 7.56 -11.67 -2.54
C LEU A 67 6.97 -11.55 -3.95
N HIS A 68 7.52 -10.68 -4.80
CA HIS A 68 7.13 -10.56 -6.20
C HIS A 68 7.27 -11.89 -6.93
N ALA A 69 8.43 -12.54 -6.84
CA ALA A 69 8.68 -13.83 -7.47
C ALA A 69 7.72 -14.92 -6.98
N ILE A 70 7.44 -14.99 -5.67
CA ILE A 70 6.50 -15.97 -5.11
C ILE A 70 5.09 -15.73 -5.64
N ILE A 71 4.63 -14.48 -5.69
CA ILE A 71 3.28 -14.13 -6.13
C ILE A 71 3.10 -14.47 -7.61
N THR A 72 4.01 -14.02 -8.48
CA THR A 72 3.90 -14.24 -9.93
C THR A 72 4.02 -15.72 -10.30
N ALA A 73 4.80 -16.50 -9.55
CA ALA A 73 4.90 -17.95 -9.76
C ALA A 73 3.67 -18.75 -9.29
N ASN A 74 2.98 -18.29 -8.24
CA ASN A 74 1.92 -19.07 -7.59
C ASN A 74 0.50 -18.57 -7.87
N ALA A 75 0.34 -17.34 -8.36
CA ALA A 75 -0.93 -16.77 -8.82
C ALA A 75 -0.70 -15.90 -10.08
N PRO A 76 -0.34 -16.53 -11.23
CA PRO A 76 -0.04 -15.80 -12.46
C PRO A 76 -1.24 -15.01 -13.02
N GLU A 77 -2.47 -15.32 -12.60
CA GLU A 77 -3.68 -14.56 -12.95
C GLU A 77 -3.73 -13.18 -12.29
N LEU A 78 -2.92 -12.92 -11.26
CA LEU A 78 -2.82 -11.60 -10.67
C LEU A 78 -2.01 -10.67 -11.57
N GLU A 79 -2.54 -9.48 -11.81
CA GLU A 79 -1.94 -8.42 -12.61
C GLU A 79 -1.06 -7.53 -11.71
N PRO A 80 0.26 -7.47 -11.93
CA PRO A 80 1.13 -6.54 -11.23
C PRO A 80 0.71 -5.10 -11.52
N ARG A 81 0.75 -4.25 -10.50
CA ARG A 81 0.53 -2.82 -10.61
C ARG A 81 1.18 -2.08 -9.46
N LEU A 82 1.37 -0.78 -9.65
CA LEU A 82 1.60 0.11 -8.52
C LEU A 82 0.27 0.45 -7.86
N TRP A 83 0.32 0.57 -6.53
CA TRP A 83 -0.77 1.06 -5.69
C TRP A 83 -0.18 1.92 -4.57
N TYR A 84 -0.46 3.23 -4.60
CA TYR A 84 0.21 4.21 -3.74
C TYR A 84 1.75 4.13 -3.87
N GLY A 85 2.22 3.87 -5.10
CA GLY A 85 3.63 3.70 -5.42
C GLY A 85 4.28 2.47 -4.79
N GLN A 86 3.51 1.47 -4.38
CA GLN A 86 4.02 0.20 -3.87
C GLN A 86 3.59 -0.98 -4.75
N PRO A 87 4.34 -2.11 -4.74
CA PRO A 87 3.94 -3.32 -5.44
C PRO A 87 2.59 -3.84 -4.96
N ALA A 88 1.68 -4.03 -5.89
CA ALA A 88 0.37 -4.62 -5.65
C ALA A 88 -0.03 -5.56 -6.80
N TYR A 89 -0.96 -6.46 -6.51
CA TYR A 89 -1.34 -7.54 -7.42
C TYR A 89 -2.85 -7.63 -7.44
N ALA A 90 -3.43 -7.39 -8.62
CA ALA A 90 -4.87 -7.24 -8.80
C ALA A 90 -5.49 -8.43 -9.53
N LYS A 91 -6.72 -8.79 -9.17
CA LYS A 91 -7.58 -9.68 -9.94
C LYS A 91 -8.77 -8.88 -10.41
N SER A 92 -9.01 -8.87 -11.72
CA SER A 92 -10.14 -8.14 -12.32
C SER A 92 -10.18 -6.66 -11.89
N GLY A 93 -9.03 -5.99 -11.90
CA GLY A 93 -8.87 -4.58 -11.56
C GLY A 93 -8.88 -4.24 -10.06
N LYS A 94 -9.17 -5.20 -9.17
CA LYS A 94 -9.14 -4.99 -7.70
C LYS A 94 -7.87 -5.57 -7.10
N VAL A 95 -7.17 -4.80 -6.27
CA VAL A 95 -5.96 -5.27 -5.56
C VAL A 95 -6.36 -6.37 -4.58
N VAL A 96 -5.76 -7.55 -4.75
CA VAL A 96 -5.93 -8.72 -3.87
C VAL A 96 -4.88 -8.72 -2.76
N CYS A 97 -3.61 -8.52 -3.12
CA CYS A 97 -2.51 -8.42 -2.16
C CYS A 97 -1.49 -7.34 -2.56
N PHE A 98 -0.71 -6.90 -1.59
CA PHE A 98 0.25 -5.81 -1.76
C PHE A 98 1.44 -5.94 -0.80
N PHE A 99 2.54 -5.27 -1.17
CA PHE A 99 3.68 -5.06 -0.30
C PHE A 99 3.67 -3.61 0.19
N GLN A 100 3.86 -3.39 1.49
CA GLN A 100 4.09 -2.07 2.06
C GLN A 100 5.52 -2.04 2.60
N ASN A 101 6.38 -1.21 2.01
CA ASN A 101 7.74 -1.09 2.50
C ASN A 101 7.79 -0.36 3.86
N ALA A 102 8.75 -0.72 4.72
CA ALA A 102 8.85 -0.10 6.04
C ALA A 102 9.37 1.34 5.95
N GLY A 103 10.33 1.59 5.05
CA GLY A 103 11.04 2.86 4.95
C GLY A 103 10.14 4.05 4.57
N LYS A 104 9.28 3.90 3.56
CA LYS A 104 8.37 4.98 3.09
C LYS A 104 7.30 5.28 4.14
N PHE A 105 6.75 4.24 4.76
CA PHE A 105 5.64 4.35 5.70
C PHE A 105 6.07 4.53 7.16
N LYS A 106 7.39 4.53 7.44
CA LYS A 106 7.97 4.69 8.78
C LYS A 106 7.40 3.66 9.77
N THR A 107 7.18 2.43 9.29
CA THR A 107 6.68 1.32 10.13
C THR A 107 7.84 0.49 10.66
N ARG A 108 7.59 -0.31 11.72
CA ARG A 108 8.61 -1.17 12.34
C ARG A 108 9.07 -2.31 11.41
N TYR A 109 8.20 -2.75 10.51
CA TYR A 109 8.43 -3.89 9.61
C TYR A 109 7.75 -3.62 8.26
N ALA A 110 8.22 -4.30 7.22
CA ALA A 110 7.52 -4.37 5.95
C ALA A 110 6.28 -5.26 6.10
N THR A 111 5.29 -5.11 5.23
CA THR A 111 4.02 -5.84 5.36
C THR A 111 3.60 -6.47 4.04
N LEU A 112 3.23 -7.76 4.09
CA LEU A 112 2.39 -8.38 3.07
C LEU A 112 0.94 -8.24 3.51
N GLY A 113 0.14 -7.48 2.78
CA GLY A 113 -1.28 -7.28 3.05
C GLY A 113 -2.18 -7.93 2.01
N PHE A 114 -3.40 -8.27 2.42
CA PHE A 114 -4.49 -8.77 1.60
C PHE A 114 -5.73 -7.89 1.80
N ASN A 115 -6.40 -7.54 0.71
CA ASN A 115 -7.65 -6.76 0.74
C ASN A 115 -8.88 -7.68 0.67
N ASP A 116 -10.06 -7.09 0.74
CA ASP A 116 -11.36 -7.78 0.69
C ASP A 116 -11.62 -8.70 -0.52
N PRO A 117 -10.96 -8.58 -1.70
CA PRO A 117 -11.15 -9.55 -2.78
C PRO A 117 -10.39 -10.87 -2.58
N ALA A 118 -9.56 -10.99 -1.53
CA ALA A 118 -8.79 -12.19 -1.25
C ALA A 118 -9.65 -13.24 -0.53
N ASN A 119 -9.68 -14.47 -1.04
CA ASN A 119 -10.43 -15.59 -0.45
C ASN A 119 -9.71 -16.21 0.76
N LEU A 120 -9.44 -15.39 1.77
CA LEU A 120 -8.75 -15.78 3.01
C LEU A 120 -9.65 -15.80 4.24
N ASP A 121 -10.95 -15.56 4.06
CA ASP A 121 -11.93 -15.56 5.13
C ASP A 121 -11.97 -16.92 5.85
N GLU A 122 -11.76 -16.90 7.17
CA GLU A 122 -11.76 -18.11 8.00
C GLU A 122 -12.44 -17.84 9.35
N GLY A 123 -13.63 -18.41 9.53
CA GLY A 123 -14.43 -18.21 10.75
C GLY A 123 -14.90 -16.76 10.91
N SER A 124 -14.81 -16.22 12.13
CA SER A 124 -15.22 -14.85 12.46
C SER A 124 -14.07 -13.84 12.49
N MET A 125 -12.82 -14.30 12.38
CA MET A 125 -11.62 -13.45 12.45
C MET A 125 -10.44 -14.19 11.82
N TRP A 126 -9.75 -13.53 10.88
CA TRP A 126 -8.58 -14.07 10.20
C TRP A 126 -7.52 -12.97 9.96
N PRO A 127 -6.24 -13.33 9.79
CA PRO A 127 -5.21 -12.36 9.45
C PRO A 127 -5.38 -11.82 8.03
N THR A 128 -5.31 -10.50 7.88
CA THR A 128 -5.31 -9.79 6.58
C THR A 128 -3.96 -9.14 6.26
N ALA A 129 -3.04 -9.11 7.21
CA ALA A 129 -1.71 -8.57 7.02
C ALA A 129 -0.67 -9.33 7.85
N PHE A 130 0.53 -9.48 7.29
CA PHE A 130 1.65 -10.19 7.90
C PHE A 130 2.88 -9.28 7.94
N ALA A 131 3.45 -9.12 9.13
CA ALA A 131 4.72 -8.44 9.32
C ALA A 131 5.87 -9.26 8.76
N LEU A 132 6.75 -8.62 7.99
CA LEU A 132 7.92 -9.24 7.37
C LEU A 132 9.19 -8.57 7.90
N THR A 133 10.07 -9.38 8.48
CA THR A 133 11.42 -8.97 8.91
C THR A 133 12.53 -9.73 8.17
N ALA A 134 12.21 -10.95 7.72
CA ALA A 134 13.02 -11.82 6.88
C ALA A 134 12.07 -12.80 6.17
N LEU A 135 12.58 -13.56 5.20
CA LEU A 135 11.86 -14.68 4.57
C LEU A 135 12.74 -15.93 4.62
N THR A 136 12.31 -16.93 5.39
CA THR A 136 12.85 -18.29 5.37
C THR A 136 12.11 -19.14 4.34
N ASP A 137 12.66 -20.29 3.97
CA ASP A 137 11.99 -21.22 3.04
C ASP A 137 10.58 -21.62 3.49
N ASP A 138 10.35 -21.72 4.80
CA ASP A 138 9.03 -22.05 5.34
C ASP A 138 8.06 -20.86 5.28
N ASP A 139 8.57 -19.63 5.44
CA ASP A 139 7.79 -18.42 5.21
C ASP A 139 7.39 -18.31 3.74
N GLU A 140 8.31 -18.60 2.81
CA GLU A 140 8.04 -18.55 1.38
C GLU A 140 6.97 -19.58 0.97
N LYS A 141 7.04 -20.81 1.51
CA LYS A 141 5.98 -21.84 1.33
C LYS A 141 4.63 -21.36 1.89
N ARG A 142 4.64 -20.74 3.07
CA ARG A 142 3.41 -20.21 3.69
C ARG A 142 2.80 -19.10 2.85
N ILE A 143 3.61 -18.18 2.33
CA ILE A 143 3.17 -17.11 1.43
C ILE A 143 2.60 -17.70 0.14
N ALA A 144 3.28 -18.68 -0.47
CA ALA A 144 2.78 -19.34 -1.68
C ALA A 144 1.40 -19.99 -1.45
N ALA A 145 1.19 -20.65 -0.31
CA ALA A 145 -0.11 -21.22 0.05
C ALA A 145 -1.19 -20.15 0.26
N LEU A 146 -0.86 -19.06 0.96
CA LEU A 146 -1.78 -17.93 1.16
C LEU A 146 -2.16 -17.28 -0.16
N VAL A 147 -1.21 -17.03 -1.05
CA VAL A 147 -1.45 -16.40 -2.35
C VAL A 147 -2.33 -17.26 -3.24
N LYS A 148 -2.08 -18.57 -3.31
CA LYS A 148 -2.96 -19.51 -4.03
C LYS A 148 -4.37 -19.49 -3.50
N ARG A 149 -4.52 -19.55 -2.17
CA ARG A 149 -5.84 -19.53 -1.53
C ARG A 149 -6.56 -18.20 -1.78
N ALA A 150 -5.84 -17.08 -1.71
CA ALA A 150 -6.39 -15.75 -1.92
C ALA A 150 -7.06 -15.57 -3.30
N VAL A 151 -6.70 -16.38 -4.30
CA VAL A 151 -7.23 -16.31 -5.67
C VAL A 151 -8.11 -17.49 -6.06
N SER A 152 -8.27 -18.51 -5.20
CA SER A 152 -9.02 -19.74 -5.48
C SER A 152 -10.52 -19.55 -5.39
#